data_AF-A0A244E8U0-F1
#
_entry.id   AF-A0A244E8U0-F1
#
_cell.length_a   1.000
_cell.length_b   1.000
_cell.length_c   1.000
_cell.angle_alpha   90.00
_cell.angle_beta   90.00
_cell.angle_gamma   90.00
#
_symmetry.space_group_name_H-M   'P 1'
#
loop_
_entity.id
_entity.type
_entity.pdbx_description
1 polymer ?
#
loop_
_entity_poly.entity_id
_entity_poly.type
_entity_poly.pdbx_seq_one_letter_code
_entity_poly.pdbx_strand_id
1 'polypeptide(L)'
;MNAAEVLDAAPESVSGDPAEEYKGVCDFMRLYATLRFYQLALLLGTTGSIITALSSHAVRSSFARAELLKTGGLVISLAFLVMEFRSTTYWHRLRDRGNALAQQLRYLRFPTPSRWNPLTTSGAGFYLHAVVSALWLASLFLRLQPPA
;
A
#
# COMPACT_ATOMS: atom_id res chain seq x y z
N MET A 1 13.42 1.47 11.83
CA MET A 1 13.36 2.66 10.97
C MET A 1 11.91 2.95 10.66
N ASN A 2 11.33 3.93 11.34
CA ASN A 2 9.92 4.28 11.16
C ASN A 2 9.77 5.12 9.88
N ALA A 3 8.68 4.96 9.12
CA ALA A 3 8.42 5.79 7.93
C ALA A 3 8.35 7.30 8.27
N ALA A 4 8.03 7.64 9.52
CA ALA A 4 8.08 9.01 10.03
C ALA A 4 9.52 9.53 10.23
N GLU A 5 10.47 8.67 10.60
CA GLU A 5 11.88 9.00 10.82
C GLU A 5 12.62 9.28 9.51
N VAL A 6 12.24 8.59 8.43
CA VAL A 6 12.73 8.88 7.07
C VAL A 6 12.15 10.19 6.52
N LEU A 7 11.09 10.73 7.14
CA LEU A 7 10.35 11.91 6.68
C LEU A 7 10.59 13.18 7.54
N ASP A 8 11.00 13.05 8.81
CA ASP A 8 11.76 14.13 9.50
C ASP A 8 13.17 14.28 8.91
N ALA A 9 13.64 13.24 8.20
CA ALA A 9 14.76 13.27 7.28
C ALA A 9 14.34 13.46 5.81
N ALA A 10 13.13 13.99 5.54
CA ALA A 10 12.97 14.73 4.30
C ALA A 10 14.05 15.83 4.37
N PRO A 11 14.94 15.94 3.37
CA PRO A 11 16.04 16.88 3.49
C PRO A 11 15.44 18.27 3.74
N GLU A 12 15.57 18.79 4.96
CA GLU A 12 15.86 20.22 5.10
C GLU A 12 16.97 20.45 4.10
N SER A 13 16.60 21.12 3.01
CA SER A 13 17.37 21.25 1.79
C SER A 13 18.84 21.56 2.13
N VAL A 14 19.70 20.54 2.06
CA VAL A 14 21.15 20.72 2.30
C VAL A 14 21.78 21.59 1.22
N SER A 15 21.07 21.86 0.13
CA SER A 15 21.38 22.90 -0.83
C SER A 15 20.19 23.85 -1.00
N GLY A 16 20.43 25.16 -0.86
CA GLY A 16 19.43 26.19 -1.18
C GLY A 16 19.06 26.26 -2.67
N ASP A 17 19.41 25.25 -3.48
CA ASP A 17 19.13 25.19 -4.91
C ASP A 17 17.81 24.43 -5.19
N PRO A 18 16.77 25.10 -5.69
CA PRO A 18 15.48 24.46 -6.01
C PRO A 18 15.60 23.33 -7.05
N ALA A 19 16.62 23.33 -7.91
CA ALA A 19 16.81 22.28 -8.91
C ALA A 19 17.25 20.94 -8.28
N GLU A 20 18.14 21.00 -7.29
CA GLU A 20 18.58 19.80 -6.55
C GLU A 20 17.45 19.23 -5.68
N GLU A 21 16.67 20.11 -5.03
CA GLU A 21 15.49 19.68 -4.27
C GLU A 21 14.47 18.99 -5.18
N TYR A 22 14.21 19.55 -6.37
CA TYR A 22 13.30 18.95 -7.34
C TYR A 22 13.74 17.56 -7.78
N LYS A 23 15.05 17.37 -8.02
CA LYS A 23 15.62 16.05 -8.34
C LYS A 23 15.43 15.08 -7.18
N GLY A 24 15.70 15.51 -5.94
CA GLY A 24 15.48 14.72 -4.74
C GLY A 24 14.03 14.25 -4.60
N VAL A 25 13.06 15.16 -4.78
CA VAL A 25 11.63 14.83 -4.76
C VAL A 25 11.28 13.79 -5.83
N CYS A 26 11.79 13.94 -7.06
CA CYS A 26 11.58 12.97 -8.13
C CYS A 26 12.13 11.57 -7.79
N ASP A 27 13.34 11.51 -7.21
CA ASP A 27 13.97 10.25 -6.79
C ASP A 27 13.16 9.57 -5.67
N PHE A 28 12.69 10.35 -4.68
CA PHE A 28 11.80 9.83 -3.64
C PHE A 28 10.48 9.33 -4.20
N MET A 29 9.86 10.06 -5.14
CA MET A 29 8.65 9.61 -5.81
C MET A 29 8.87 8.27 -6.53
N ARG A 30 9.99 8.10 -7.24
CA ARG A 30 10.31 6.84 -7.91
C ARG A 30 10.49 5.69 -6.92
N LEU A 31 11.31 5.89 -5.89
CA LEU A 31 11.53 4.90 -4.83
C LEU A 31 10.20 4.48 -4.19
N TYR A 32 9.33 5.46 -3.92
CA TYR A 32 8.06 5.23 -3.28
C TYR A 32 7.08 4.42 -4.14
N ALA A 33 7.05 4.69 -5.45
CA ALA A 33 6.28 3.90 -6.40
C ALA A 33 6.73 2.42 -6.40
N THR A 34 8.05 2.18 -6.36
CA THR A 34 8.61 0.82 -6.26
C THR A 34 8.22 0.14 -4.94
N LEU A 35 8.28 0.84 -3.81
CA LEU A 35 7.87 0.29 -2.51
C LEU A 35 6.39 -0.11 -2.49
N ARG A 36 5.50 0.72 -3.03
CA ARG A 36 4.07 0.40 -3.13
C ARG A 36 3.84 -0.85 -4.00
N PHE A 37 4.61 -1.01 -5.08
CA PHE A 37 4.54 -2.22 -5.89
C PHE A 37 4.99 -3.47 -5.11
N TYR A 38 6.07 -3.39 -4.34
CA TYR A 38 6.49 -4.51 -3.48
C TYR A 38 5.48 -4.84 -2.38
N GLN A 39 4.84 -3.84 -1.79
CA GLN A 39 3.78 -4.05 -0.80
C GLN A 39 2.60 -4.84 -1.42
N LEU A 40 2.20 -4.48 -2.64
CA LEU A 40 1.16 -5.19 -3.36
C LEU A 40 1.57 -6.63 -3.70
N ALA A 41 2.81 -6.85 -4.14
CA ALA A 41 3.34 -8.18 -4.39
C ALA A 41 3.36 -9.05 -3.12
N LEU A 42 3.76 -8.48 -1.99
CA LEU A 42 3.74 -9.16 -0.69
C LEU A 42 2.31 -9.50 -0.25
N LEU A 43 1.35 -8.58 -0.41
CA LEU A 43 -0.05 -8.84 -0.08
C LEU A 43 -0.61 -9.99 -0.92
N LEU A 44 -0.36 -10.00 -2.23
CA LEU A 44 -0.83 -11.07 -3.12
C LEU A 44 -0.14 -12.40 -2.83
N GLY A 45 1.18 -12.39 -2.60
CA GLY A 45 1.94 -13.60 -2.27
C GLY A 45 1.52 -14.20 -0.93
N THR A 46 1.36 -13.38 0.11
CA THR A 46 0.89 -13.83 1.42
C THR A 46 -0.55 -14.33 1.35
N THR A 47 -1.46 -13.59 0.72
CA THR A 47 -2.86 -14.01 0.53
C THR A 47 -2.94 -15.33 -0.23
N GLY A 48 -2.20 -15.45 -1.35
CA GLY A 48 -2.13 -16.69 -2.12
C GLY A 48 -1.61 -17.86 -1.29
N SER A 49 -0.54 -17.66 -0.51
CA SER A 49 0.02 -18.70 0.36
C SER A 49 -0.97 -19.17 1.43
N ILE A 50 -1.74 -18.26 2.05
CA ILE A 50 -2.74 -18.61 3.06
C ILE A 50 -3.91 -19.35 2.40
N ILE A 51 -4.36 -18.94 1.21
CA ILE A 51 -5.40 -19.64 0.46
C ILE A 51 -4.95 -21.07 0.12
N THR A 52 -3.70 -21.25 -0.34
CA THR A 52 -3.12 -22.58 -0.60
C THR A 52 -3.03 -23.41 0.68
N ALA A 53 -2.68 -22.81 1.82
CA ALA A 53 -2.67 -23.52 3.10
C ALA A 53 -4.09 -23.92 3.53
N LEU A 54 -5.08 -23.05 3.35
CA LEU A 54 -6.49 -23.33 3.65
C LEU A 54 -7.11 -24.39 2.73
N SER A 55 -6.60 -24.55 1.50
CA SER A 55 -7.04 -25.63 0.61
C SER A 55 -6.44 -26.99 0.98
N SER A 56 -5.42 -27.04 1.84
CA SER A 56 -4.85 -28.30 2.32
C SER A 56 -5.80 -29.05 3.26
N HIS A 57 -5.86 -30.37 3.12
CA HIS A 57 -6.68 -31.24 3.97
C HIS A 57 -6.26 -31.18 5.45
N ALA A 58 -4.96 -30.99 5.72
CA ALA A 58 -4.40 -30.95 7.07
C ALA A 58 -4.86 -29.72 7.91
N VAL A 59 -5.24 -28.64 7.22
CA VAL A 59 -5.78 -27.43 7.85
C VAL A 59 -7.31 -27.53 7.93
N ARG A 60 -7.97 -28.05 6.88
CA ARG A 60 -9.43 -28.22 6.86
C ARG A 60 -9.96 -29.21 7.91
N SER A 61 -9.15 -30.20 8.31
CA SER A 61 -9.54 -31.14 9.36
C SER A 61 -9.61 -30.52 10.75
N SER A 62 -9.01 -29.35 10.97
CA SER A 62 -9.00 -28.66 12.25
C SER A 62 -9.59 -27.26 12.11
N PHE A 63 -10.82 -27.09 12.58
CA PHE A 63 -11.52 -25.81 12.60
C PHE A 63 -10.68 -24.69 13.23
N ALA A 64 -10.01 -24.98 14.35
CA ALA A 64 -9.14 -24.01 15.04
C ALA A 64 -7.99 -23.51 14.15
N ARG A 65 -7.35 -24.39 13.35
CA ARG A 65 -6.27 -23.99 12.44
C ARG A 65 -6.79 -23.15 11.29
N ALA A 66 -7.95 -23.51 10.72
CA ALA A 66 -8.57 -22.75 9.64
C ALA A 66 -8.95 -21.33 10.09
N GLU A 67 -9.58 -21.18 11.27
CA GLU A 67 -9.94 -19.86 11.80
C GLU A 67 -8.72 -19.02 12.19
N LEU A 68 -7.66 -19.63 12.73
CA LEU A 68 -6.40 -18.94 13.02
C LEU A 68 -5.74 -18.41 11.74
N LEU A 69 -5.77 -19.18 10.64
CA LEU A 69 -5.24 -18.72 9.35
C LEU A 69 -6.07 -17.59 8.75
N LYS A 70 -7.40 -17.65 8.83
CA LYS A 70 -8.28 -16.57 8.33
C LYS A 70 -8.10 -15.28 9.11
N THR A 71 -8.07 -15.36 10.44
CA THR A 71 -7.82 -14.20 11.30
C THR A 71 -6.43 -13.61 11.06
N GLY A 72 -5.41 -14.45 10.88
CA GLY A 72 -4.07 -14.03 10.46
C GLY A 72 -4.08 -13.30 9.12
N GLY A 73 -4.76 -13.84 8.10
CA GLY A 73 -4.92 -13.21 6.79
C GLY A 73 -5.61 -11.85 6.87
N LEU A 74 -6.66 -11.73 7.68
CA LEU A 74 -7.35 -10.46 7.91
C LEU A 74 -6.44 -9.42 8.57
N VAL A 75 -5.73 -9.79 9.64
CA VAL A 75 -4.82 -8.87 10.35
C VAL A 75 -3.71 -8.37 9.42
N ILE A 76 -3.11 -9.26 8.62
CA ILE A 76 -2.09 -8.89 7.64
C ILE A 76 -2.67 -7.93 6.60
N SER A 77 -3.83 -8.27 6.02
CA SER A 77 -4.50 -7.44 5.02
C SER A 77 -4.84 -6.04 5.55
N LEU A 78 -5.34 -5.93 6.79
CA LEU A 78 -5.62 -4.65 7.44
C LEU A 78 -4.36 -3.83 7.69
N ALA A 79 -3.25 -4.46 8.10
CA ALA A 79 -1.97 -3.78 8.26
C ALA A 79 -1.48 -3.17 6.94
N PHE A 80 -1.57 -3.92 5.84
CA PHE A 80 -1.24 -3.42 4.50
C PHE A 80 -2.19 -2.30 4.05
N LEU A 81 -3.50 -2.41 4.36
CA LEU A 81 -4.47 -1.36 4.05
C LEU A 81 -4.15 -0.04 4.77
N VAL A 82 -3.83 -0.09 6.06
CA VAL A 82 -3.43 1.10 6.83
C VAL A 82 -2.12 1.70 6.29
N MET A 83 -1.17 0.84 5.95
CA MET A 83 0.09 1.27 5.35
C MET A 83 -0.16 1.98 4.00
N GLU A 84 -1.04 1.46 3.15
CA GLU A 84 -1.39 2.06 1.85
C GLU A 84 -2.16 3.38 2.00
N PHE A 85 -3.02 3.51 3.02
CA PHE A 85 -3.71 4.76 3.33
C PHE A 85 -2.73 5.87 3.72
N ARG A 86 -1.82 5.57 4.64
CA ARG A 86 -0.71 6.47 4.97
C ARG A 86 0.14 6.73 3.72
N SER A 87 0.34 5.69 2.91
CA SER A 87 1.27 5.78 1.79
C SER A 87 0.81 6.83 0.78
N THR A 88 -0.49 6.79 0.46
CA THR A 88 -1.17 7.67 -0.48
C THR A 88 -1.13 9.12 -0.01
N THR A 89 -1.25 9.36 1.30
CA THR A 89 -1.16 10.70 1.87
C THR A 89 0.23 11.32 1.65
N TYR A 90 1.31 10.56 1.85
CA TYR A 90 2.67 11.03 1.60
C TYR A 90 2.95 11.26 0.11
N TRP A 91 2.45 10.37 -0.75
CA TRP A 91 2.54 10.54 -2.19
C TRP A 91 1.96 11.88 -2.66
N HIS A 92 0.80 12.27 -2.12
CA HIS A 92 0.21 13.57 -2.44
C HIS A 92 1.10 14.73 -1.99
N ARG A 93 1.68 14.68 -0.79
CA ARG A 93 2.59 15.73 -0.31
C ARG A 93 3.83 15.89 -1.20
N LEU A 94 4.47 14.78 -1.56
CA LEU A 94 5.64 14.79 -2.46
C LEU A 94 5.29 15.35 -3.83
N ARG A 95 4.16 14.92 -4.40
CA ARG A 95 3.69 15.44 -5.69
C ARG A 95 3.37 16.93 -5.62
N ASP A 96 2.68 17.37 -4.58
CA ASP A 96 2.30 18.78 -4.42
C ASP A 96 3.55 19.66 -4.24
N ARG A 97 4.59 19.19 -3.51
CA ARG A 97 5.90 19.83 -3.42
C ARG A 97 6.64 19.83 -4.76
N GLY A 98 6.67 18.70 -5.46
CA GLY A 98 7.28 18.59 -6.78
C GLY A 98 6.64 19.53 -7.80
N ASN A 99 5.31 19.71 -7.74
CA ASN A 99 4.59 20.67 -8.57
C ASN A 99 4.90 22.14 -8.24
N ALA A 100 5.08 22.46 -6.95
CA ALA A 100 5.49 23.81 -6.54
C ALA A 100 6.89 24.15 -7.06
N LEU A 101 7.83 23.21 -6.95
CA LEU A 101 9.20 23.35 -7.49
C LEU A 101 9.22 23.40 -9.02
N ALA A 102 8.43 22.54 -9.69
CA ALA A 102 8.29 22.56 -11.14
C ALA A 102 7.77 23.92 -11.63
N GLN A 103 6.85 24.55 -10.89
CA GLN A 103 6.36 25.89 -11.22
C GLN A 103 7.45 26.96 -11.10
N GLN A 104 8.30 26.89 -10.06
CA GLN A 104 9.43 27.82 -9.89
C GLN A 104 10.48 27.67 -10.99
N LEU A 105 10.79 26.42 -11.37
CA LEU A 105 11.79 26.06 -12.38
C LEU A 105 11.26 26.09 -13.83
N ARG A 106 9.97 26.39 -14.02
CA ARG A 106 9.27 26.35 -15.32
C ARG A 106 9.28 24.98 -16.00
N TYR A 107 9.28 23.90 -15.22
CA TYR A 107 9.10 22.54 -15.69
C TYR A 107 7.62 22.15 -15.84
N LEU A 108 7.37 21.03 -16.52
CA LEU A 108 6.03 20.45 -16.63
C LEU A 108 5.57 19.93 -15.26
N ARG A 109 4.31 20.22 -14.92
CA ARG A 109 3.68 19.77 -13.67
C ARG A 109 3.20 18.33 -13.80
N PHE A 110 3.28 17.58 -12.72
CA PHE A 110 2.67 16.26 -12.60
C PHE A 110 1.14 16.36 -12.60
N PRO A 111 0.43 15.41 -13.22
CA PRO A 111 -1.02 15.39 -13.22
C PRO A 111 -1.56 15.31 -11.79
N THR A 112 -2.56 16.13 -11.48
CA THR A 112 -3.25 16.17 -10.19
C THR A 112 -4.63 15.54 -10.34
N PRO A 113 -4.75 14.22 -10.42
CA PRO A 113 -6.07 13.61 -10.45
C PRO A 113 -6.79 13.80 -9.11
N SER A 114 -8.12 13.78 -9.18
CA SER A 114 -9.00 13.79 -8.00
C SER A 114 -8.62 12.68 -7.02
N ARG A 115 -8.58 13.02 -5.74
CA ARG A 115 -8.23 12.09 -4.63
C ARG A 115 -9.16 10.86 -4.55
N TRP A 116 -10.35 10.97 -5.12
CA TRP A 116 -11.40 9.95 -5.08
C TRP A 116 -11.59 9.20 -6.40
N ASN A 117 -10.71 9.42 -7.39
CA ASN A 117 -10.85 8.72 -8.66
C ASN A 117 -10.19 7.32 -8.58
N PRO A 118 -10.99 6.23 -8.63
CA PRO A 118 -10.50 4.86 -8.50
C PRO A 118 -9.59 4.42 -9.66
N LEU A 119 -9.69 5.09 -10.81
CA LEU A 119 -8.89 4.78 -12.01
C LEU A 119 -7.51 5.42 -12.00
N THR A 120 -7.15 6.12 -10.93
CA THR A 120 -5.81 6.67 -10.76
C THR A 120 -4.91 5.62 -10.15
N THR A 121 -3.63 5.58 -10.54
CA THR A 121 -2.65 4.61 -10.02
C THR A 121 -2.60 4.62 -8.49
N SER A 122 -2.86 5.77 -7.86
CA SER A 122 -2.91 5.89 -6.39
C SER A 122 -4.23 5.41 -5.78
N GLY A 123 -5.37 5.63 -6.45
CA GLY A 123 -6.67 5.12 -6.02
C GLY A 123 -6.77 3.61 -6.17
N ALA A 124 -6.35 3.07 -7.32
CA ALA A 124 -6.44 1.64 -7.63
C ALA A 124 -5.74 0.76 -6.57
N GLY A 125 -4.57 1.19 -6.08
CA GLY A 125 -3.85 0.49 -5.01
C GLY A 125 -4.66 0.41 -3.72
N PHE A 126 -5.23 1.53 -3.27
CA PHE A 126 -6.08 1.57 -2.08
C PHE A 126 -7.32 0.68 -2.22
N TYR A 127 -8.05 0.78 -3.34
CA TYR A 127 -9.25 -0.04 -3.56
C TYR A 127 -8.93 -1.53 -3.58
N LEU A 128 -7.80 -1.94 -4.16
CA LEU A 128 -7.39 -3.34 -4.17
C LEU A 128 -7.15 -3.85 -2.75
N HIS A 129 -6.41 -3.10 -1.93
CA HIS A 129 -6.17 -3.46 -0.52
C HIS A 129 -7.48 -3.52 0.29
N ALA A 130 -8.40 -2.59 0.02
CA ALA A 130 -9.72 -2.55 0.67
C ALA A 130 -10.56 -3.78 0.28
N VAL A 131 -10.56 -4.15 -1.00
CA VAL A 131 -11.27 -5.34 -1.51
C VAL A 131 -10.70 -6.62 -0.90
N VAL A 132 -9.37 -6.80 -0.88
CA VAL A 132 -8.74 -7.97 -0.27
C VAL A 132 -9.09 -8.06 1.22
N SER A 133 -9.09 -6.93 1.93
CA SER A 133 -9.47 -6.88 3.35
C SER A 133 -10.95 -7.23 3.56
N ALA A 134 -11.83 -6.75 2.68
CA ALA A 134 -13.25 -7.07 2.72
C ALA A 134 -13.51 -8.57 2.43
N LEU A 135 -12.76 -9.18 1.51
CA LEU A 135 -12.83 -10.62 1.24
C LEU A 135 -12.38 -11.44 2.45
N TRP A 136 -11.28 -11.06 3.11
CA TRP A 136 -10.85 -11.69 4.35
C TRP A 136 -11.90 -11.56 5.46
N LEU A 137 -12.51 -10.37 5.60
CA LEU A 137 -13.58 -10.15 6.57
C LEU A 137 -14.80 -11.03 6.25
N ALA A 138 -15.24 -11.08 5.00
CA ALA A 138 -16.34 -11.93 4.55
C ALA A 138 -16.06 -13.43 4.80
N SER A 139 -14.80 -13.86 4.66
CA SER A 139 -14.38 -15.25 4.90
C SER A 139 -14.57 -15.73 6.34
N LEU A 140 -14.62 -14.82 7.31
CA LEU A 140 -14.92 -15.15 8.71
C LEU A 140 -16.41 -15.46 8.92
N PHE A 141 -17.28 -14.82 8.14
CA PHE A 141 -18.72 -15.06 8.22
C PHE A 141 -19.17 -16.26 7.39
N LEU A 142 -18.43 -16.58 6.33
CA LEU A 142 -18.63 -17.79 5.54
C LEU A 142 -18.12 -18.99 6.33
N ARG A 143 -19.02 -19.67 7.05
CA ARG A 143 -18.71 -20.96 7.67
C ARG A 143 -18.36 -21.95 6.57
N LEU A 144 -17.11 -22.41 6.56
CA LEU A 144 -16.71 -23.59 5.79
C LEU A 144 -17.43 -24.76 6.46
N GLN A 145 -18.51 -25.24 5.84
CA GLN A 145 -19.09 -26.53 6.23
C GLN A 145 -17.97 -27.57 6.17
N PRO A 146 -17.78 -28.41 7.21
CA PRO A 146 -16.87 -29.53 7.10
C PRO A 146 -17.37 -30.42 5.94
N PRO A 147 -16.46 -30.97 5.11
CA PRO A 147 -16.86 -31.95 4.11
C PRO A 147 -17.51 -33.14 4.84
N ALA A 148 -18.69 -33.53 4.35
CA ALA A 148 -19.39 -34.75 4.79
C ALA A 148 -18.58 -36.01 4.46
#